data_AF-A0A349M625-F1
#
_entry.id   AF-A0A349M625-F1
#
_cell.length_a   1.000
_cell.length_b   1.000
_cell.length_c   1.000
_cell.angle_alpha   90.00
_cell.angle_beta   90.00
_cell.angle_gamma   90.00
#
_symmetry.space_group_name_H-M   'P 1'
#
loop_
_entity.id
_entity.type
_entity.pdbx_description
1 polymer ?
#
loop_
_entity_poly.entity_id
_entity_poly.type
_entity_poly.pdbx_seq_one_letter_code
_entity_poly.pdbx_strand_id
1 'polypeptide(L)'
;MTVEDVQRVIDAAAQPAASVPPSLPTAEQVIPLTGMRGAIARRLHHSLQTSAQVTLITEVDVSILVQLREELKEQFALTYTDLVIKAVVHALKEHPRLNAWIEGEHIRLVQAIHIGVAVALDDGLIVPVVHDA
;
A
#
# COMPACT_ATOMS: atom_id res chain seq x y z
N MET A 1 -60.12 31.25 3.31
CA MET A 1 -58.88 31.12 2.53
C MET A 1 -59.23 31.45 1.09
N THR A 2 -58.92 32.65 0.64
CA THR A 2 -59.13 33.12 -0.73
C THR A 2 -58.02 32.60 -1.64
N VAL A 3 -58.32 32.45 -2.93
CA VAL A 3 -57.41 31.91 -3.97
C VAL A 3 -56.10 32.70 -4.07
N GLU A 4 -56.10 33.97 -3.63
CA GLU A 4 -54.94 34.86 -3.61
C GLU A 4 -53.88 34.49 -2.55
N ASP A 5 -54.29 33.85 -1.44
CA ASP A 5 -53.35 33.40 -0.41
C ASP A 5 -52.61 32.13 -0.84
N VAL A 6 -53.23 31.31 -1.68
CA VAL A 6 -52.59 30.12 -2.28
C VAL A 6 -51.55 30.54 -3.31
N GLN A 7 -51.83 31.60 -4.09
CA GLN A 7 -50.88 32.09 -5.11
C GLN A 7 -49.62 32.71 -4.50
N ARG A 8 -49.72 33.43 -3.37
CA ARG A 8 -48.53 33.97 -2.67
C ARG A 8 -47.60 32.90 -2.13
N VAL A 9 -48.14 31.76 -1.69
CA VAL A 9 -47.32 30.64 -1.18
C VAL A 9 -46.61 29.94 -2.34
N ILE A 10 -47.22 29.89 -3.53
CA ILE A 10 -46.61 29.32 -4.73
C ILE A 10 -45.51 30.24 -5.28
N ASP A 11 -45.73 31.56 -5.30
CA ASP A 11 -44.73 32.51 -5.79
C ASP A 11 -43.54 32.69 -4.82
N ALA A 12 -43.76 32.52 -3.51
CA ALA A 12 -42.69 32.51 -2.50
C ALA A 12 -41.86 31.21 -2.48
N ALA A 13 -42.35 30.13 -3.08
CA ALA A 13 -41.66 28.84 -3.17
C ALA A 13 -40.77 28.69 -4.42
N ALA A 14 -40.72 29.70 -5.28
CA ALA A 14 -40.00 29.67 -6.56
C ALA A 14 -38.70 30.49 -6.56
N GLN A 15 -37.99 30.55 -5.42
CA GLN A 15 -36.58 30.93 -5.43
C GLN A 15 -35.76 29.64 -5.32
N PRO A 16 -35.02 29.23 -6.37
CA PRO A 16 -34.09 28.13 -6.25
C PRO A 16 -33.03 28.58 -5.25
N ALA A 17 -33.14 28.12 -4.01
CA ALA A 17 -32.06 28.17 -3.05
C ALA A 17 -30.91 27.40 -3.71
N ALA A 18 -29.94 28.16 -4.24
CA ALA A 18 -28.71 27.61 -4.76
C ALA A 18 -28.15 26.71 -3.66
N SER A 19 -28.09 25.41 -3.93
CA SER A 19 -27.46 24.44 -3.07
C SER A 19 -26.00 24.86 -2.95
N VAL A 20 -25.66 25.61 -1.89
CA VAL A 20 -24.28 25.90 -1.54
C VAL A 20 -23.66 24.52 -1.31
N PRO A 21 -22.72 24.06 -2.15
CA PRO A 21 -22.04 22.81 -1.88
C PRO A 21 -21.41 22.94 -0.49
N PRO A 22 -21.39 21.88 0.33
CA PRO A 22 -20.80 21.96 1.66
C PRO A 22 -19.40 22.57 1.52
N SER A 23 -19.22 23.76 2.10
CA SER A 23 -17.94 24.45 2.06
C SER A 23 -16.97 23.59 2.84
N LEU A 24 -16.12 22.85 2.11
CA LEU A 24 -15.00 22.16 2.71
C LEU A 24 -14.22 23.19 3.54
N PRO A 25 -13.78 22.84 4.75
CA PRO A 25 -12.97 23.75 5.54
C PRO A 25 -11.78 24.21 4.70
N THR A 26 -11.59 25.52 4.59
CA THR A 26 -10.45 26.11 3.89
C THR A 26 -9.18 25.62 4.57
N ALA A 27 -8.29 24.97 3.82
CA ALA A 27 -7.03 24.48 4.34
C ALA A 27 -6.20 25.67 4.87
N GLU A 28 -5.85 25.63 6.16
CA GLU A 28 -5.03 26.66 6.81
C GLU A 28 -3.61 26.69 6.24
N GLN A 29 -3.12 25.55 5.75
CA GLN A 29 -1.84 25.42 5.08
C GLN A 29 -1.90 24.33 4.00
N VAL A 30 -1.36 24.63 2.81
CA VAL A 30 -1.23 23.69 1.69
C VAL A 30 0.25 23.43 1.45
N ILE A 31 0.68 22.18 1.61
CA ILE A 31 2.06 21.76 1.36
C ILE A 31 2.08 20.98 0.03
N PRO A 32 2.81 21.46 -1.00
CA PRO A 32 2.87 20.75 -2.27
C PRO A 32 3.65 19.44 -2.16
N LEU A 33 3.15 18.39 -2.82
CA LEU A 33 3.84 17.10 -2.92
C LEU A 33 4.97 17.18 -3.96
N THR A 34 6.15 17.64 -3.54
CA THR A 34 7.34 17.74 -4.40
C THR A 34 8.33 16.59 -4.20
N GLY A 35 9.13 16.31 -5.22
CA GLY A 35 10.25 15.36 -5.14
C GLY A 35 9.85 13.92 -4.77
N MET A 36 10.58 13.34 -3.82
CA MET A 36 10.45 11.93 -3.41
C MET A 36 9.05 11.61 -2.86
N ARG A 37 8.49 12.45 -1.99
CA ARG A 37 7.15 12.24 -1.40
C ARG A 37 6.06 12.19 -2.46
N GLY A 38 6.10 13.10 -3.44
CA GLY A 38 5.15 13.09 -4.56
C GLY A 38 5.27 11.84 -5.44
N ALA A 39 6.49 11.35 -5.68
CA ALA A 39 6.69 10.12 -6.45
C ALA A 39 6.15 8.88 -5.71
N ILE A 40 6.41 8.77 -4.40
CA ILE A 40 5.87 7.69 -3.56
C ILE A 40 4.34 7.73 -3.58
N ALA A 41 3.74 8.89 -3.35
CA ALA A 41 2.28 9.04 -3.36
C ALA A 41 1.65 8.59 -4.67
N ARG A 42 2.22 9.00 -5.82
CA ARG A 42 1.74 8.55 -7.14
C ARG A 42 1.85 7.04 -7.33
N ARG A 43 2.97 6.43 -6.93
CA ARG A 43 3.18 4.98 -7.07
C ARG A 43 2.25 4.17 -6.17
N LEU A 44 2.07 4.58 -4.93
CA LEU A 44 1.14 3.93 -4.00
C LEU A 44 -0.30 4.03 -4.49
N HIS A 45 -0.71 5.22 -4.95
CA HIS A 45 -2.06 5.41 -5.49
C HIS A 45 -2.30 4.56 -6.73
N HIS A 46 -1.35 4.54 -7.67
CA HIS A 46 -1.42 3.66 -8.83
C HIS A 46 -1.55 2.19 -8.42
N SER A 47 -0.70 1.71 -7.49
CA SER A 47 -0.75 0.32 -7.01
C SER A 47 -2.10 -0.05 -6.38
N LEU A 48 -2.75 0.88 -5.67
CA LEU A 48 -4.07 0.66 -5.08
C LEU A 48 -5.17 0.60 -6.16
N GLN A 49 -5.06 1.42 -7.21
CA GLN A 49 -6.06 1.46 -8.28
C GLN A 49 -5.95 0.29 -9.25
N THR A 50 -4.74 -0.21 -9.51
CA THR A 50 -4.51 -1.25 -10.53
C THR A 50 -4.60 -2.67 -9.99
N SER A 51 -4.48 -2.87 -8.68
CA SER A 51 -4.34 -4.20 -8.10
C SER A 51 -5.42 -4.46 -7.05
N ALA A 52 -6.06 -5.62 -7.13
CA ALA A 52 -6.94 -6.10 -6.05
C ALA A 52 -6.09 -6.53 -4.85
N GLN A 53 -6.31 -5.90 -3.69
CA GLN A 53 -5.58 -6.20 -2.47
C GLN A 53 -6.33 -7.22 -1.62
N VAL A 54 -5.64 -8.29 -1.24
CA VAL A 54 -6.12 -9.27 -0.27
C VAL A 54 -5.08 -9.39 0.82
N THR A 55 -5.49 -9.17 2.06
CA THR A 55 -4.63 -9.28 3.23
C THR A 55 -4.86 -10.62 3.91
N LEU A 56 -3.80 -11.41 4.03
CA LEU A 56 -3.80 -12.66 4.78
C LEU A 56 -2.99 -12.47 6.06
N ILE A 57 -3.56 -12.89 7.19
CA ILE A 57 -2.92 -12.85 8.49
C ILE A 57 -2.78 -14.28 8.97
N THR A 58 -1.58 -14.66 9.38
CA THR A 58 -1.28 -15.99 9.91
C THR A 58 -0.25 -15.87 11.03
N GLU A 59 -0.28 -16.84 11.94
CA GLU A 59 0.67 -16.95 13.05
C GLU A 59 1.50 -18.22 12.86
N VAL A 60 2.80 -18.12 13.12
CA VAL A 60 3.74 -19.22 12.96
C VAL A 60 4.66 -19.26 14.18
N ASP A 61 4.80 -20.44 14.77
CA ASP A 61 5.80 -20.68 15.81
C ASP A 61 7.21 -20.78 15.18
N VAL A 62 8.10 -19.90 15.61
CA VAL A 62 9.48 -19.80 15.13
C VAL A 62 10.51 -20.22 16.18
N SER A 63 10.10 -20.90 17.25
CA SER A 63 10.97 -21.30 18.37
C SER A 63 12.23 -22.04 17.91
N ILE A 64 12.10 -22.95 16.93
CA ILE A 64 13.23 -23.70 16.36
C ILE A 64 14.19 -22.78 15.60
N LEU A 65 13.67 -21.80 14.84
CA LEU A 65 14.51 -20.83 14.12
C LEU A 65 15.29 -19.93 15.09
N VAL A 66 14.70 -19.56 16.22
CA VAL A 66 15.37 -18.80 17.27
C VAL A 66 16.53 -19.61 17.86
N GLN A 67 16.30 -20.88 18.20
CA GLN A 67 17.35 -21.77 18.71
C GLN A 67 18.51 -21.90 17.71
N LEU A 68 18.20 -22.17 16.44
CA LEU A 68 19.20 -22.24 15.38
C LEU A 68 20.03 -20.96 15.24
N ARG A 69 19.37 -19.80 15.34
CA ARG A 69 20.08 -18.50 15.33
C ARG A 69 21.03 -18.39 16.52
N GLU A 70 20.61 -18.78 17.72
CA GLU A 70 21.44 -18.70 18.93
C GLU A 70 22.66 -19.64 18.88
N GLU A 71 22.55 -20.79 18.22
CA GLU A 71 23.68 -21.70 17.97
C GLU A 71 24.67 -21.12 16.96
N LEU A 72 24.18 -20.44 15.93
CA LEU A 72 25.01 -19.94 14.84
C LEU A 72 25.53 -18.51 15.04
N LYS A 73 24.98 -17.76 16.01
CA LYS A 73 25.30 -16.33 16.23
C LYS A 73 26.79 -16.06 16.49
N GLU A 74 27.51 -17.04 17.04
CA GLU A 74 28.94 -16.90 17.35
C GLU A 74 29.81 -17.09 16.11
N GLN A 75 29.30 -17.78 15.09
CA GLN A 75 30.01 -18.06 13.85
C GLN A 75 29.64 -17.07 12.74
N PHE A 76 28.38 -16.61 12.73
CA PHE A 76 27.83 -15.73 11.72
C PHE A 76 26.95 -14.65 12.35
N ALA A 77 27.06 -13.42 11.84
CA ALA A 77 26.18 -12.32 12.22
C ALA A 77 24.78 -12.48 11.59
N LEU A 78 24.06 -13.52 12.00
CA LEU A 78 22.76 -13.91 11.46
C LEU A 78 21.62 -13.13 12.13
N THR A 79 20.79 -12.48 11.33
CA THR A 79 19.57 -11.79 11.78
C THR A 79 18.32 -12.64 11.52
N TYR A 80 17.22 -12.31 12.20
CA TYR A 80 15.93 -12.94 11.91
C TYR A 80 15.46 -12.64 10.48
N THR A 81 15.77 -11.44 9.97
CA THR A 81 15.43 -11.05 8.61
C THR A 81 16.10 -11.96 7.58
N ASP A 82 17.35 -12.38 7.81
CA ASP A 82 18.06 -13.31 6.91
C ASP A 82 17.37 -14.68 6.84
N LEU A 83 16.94 -15.20 7.99
CA LEU A 83 16.19 -16.46 8.09
C LEU A 83 14.84 -16.37 7.39
N VAL A 84 14.12 -15.26 7.56
CA VAL A 84 12.83 -15.03 6.90
C VAL A 84 13.02 -14.91 5.39
N ILE A 85 14.03 -14.16 4.92
CA ILE A 85 14.35 -14.07 3.48
C ILE A 85 14.63 -15.45 2.92
N LYS A 86 15.43 -16.27 3.62
CA LYS A 86 15.73 -17.64 3.18
C LYS A 86 14.47 -18.50 3.05
N ALA A 87 13.56 -18.42 4.01
CA ALA A 87 12.29 -19.13 3.98
C ALA A 87 11.40 -18.66 2.82
N VAL A 88 11.33 -17.35 2.58
CA VAL A 88 10.57 -16.76 1.46
C VAL A 88 11.14 -17.22 0.11
N VAL A 89 12.46 -17.21 -0.07
CA VAL A 89 13.12 -17.70 -1.29
C VAL A 89 12.74 -19.16 -1.55
N HIS A 90 12.73 -20.00 -0.51
CA HIS A 90 12.34 -21.40 -0.66
C HIS A 90 10.87 -21.53 -1.10
N ALA A 91 9.96 -20.79 -0.47
CA ALA A 91 8.55 -20.77 -0.82
C ALA A 91 8.30 -20.28 -2.26
N LEU A 92 9.04 -19.26 -2.71
CA LEU A 92 8.95 -18.75 -4.08
C LEU A 92 9.44 -19.77 -5.13
N LYS A 93 10.42 -20.61 -4.79
CA LYS A 93 10.88 -21.71 -5.65
C LYS A 93 9.82 -22.80 -5.79
N GLU A 94 9.15 -23.14 -4.70
CA GLU A 94 8.06 -24.14 -4.69
C GLU A 94 6.76 -23.62 -5.33
N HIS A 95 6.54 -22.31 -5.27
CA HIS A 95 5.35 -21.66 -5.82
C HIS A 95 5.70 -20.54 -6.83
N PRO A 96 6.14 -20.88 -8.05
CA PRO A 96 6.59 -19.90 -9.05
C PRO A 96 5.54 -18.85 -9.44
N ARG A 97 4.25 -19.17 -9.29
CA ARG A 97 3.15 -18.23 -9.55
C ARG A 97 3.15 -17.01 -8.64
N LEU A 98 3.80 -17.10 -7.48
CA LEU A 98 3.97 -15.96 -6.57
C LEU A 98 5.11 -15.03 -7.03
N ASN A 99 6.10 -15.53 -7.77
CA ASN A 99 7.18 -14.73 -8.35
C ASN A 99 6.84 -14.31 -9.79
N ALA A 100 5.78 -13.51 -9.93
CA ALA A 100 5.22 -13.17 -11.23
C ALA A 100 4.62 -11.76 -11.24
N TRP A 101 4.44 -11.20 -12.45
CA TRP A 101 3.62 -10.00 -12.64
C TRP A 101 2.69 -10.16 -13.85
N ILE A 102 1.67 -9.31 -13.89
CA ILE A 102 0.72 -9.24 -14.99
C ILE A 102 1.21 -8.21 -16.01
N GLU A 103 1.26 -8.61 -17.28
CA GLU A 103 1.60 -7.75 -18.41
C GLU A 103 0.50 -7.87 -19.48
N GLY A 104 -0.38 -6.86 -19.54
CA GLY A 104 -1.58 -6.91 -20.40
C GLY A 104 -2.49 -8.07 -19.98
N GLU A 105 -2.73 -9.00 -20.91
CA GLU A 105 -3.53 -10.21 -20.68
C GLU A 105 -2.68 -11.45 -20.31
N HIS A 106 -1.38 -11.27 -20.06
CA HIS A 106 -0.45 -12.37 -19.79
C HIS A 106 0.10 -12.32 -18.37
N ILE A 107 0.45 -13.49 -17.82
CA ILE A 107 1.20 -13.62 -16.57
C ILE A 107 2.65 -13.96 -16.92
N ARG A 108 3.59 -13.13 -16.48
CA ARG A 108 5.03 -13.33 -16.64
C ARG A 108 5.59 -13.98 -15.39
N LEU A 109 6.03 -15.24 -15.52
CA LEU A 109 6.74 -15.98 -14.47
C LEU A 109 8.25 -15.71 -14.60
N VAL A 110 8.93 -15.49 -13.48
CA VAL A 110 10.39 -15.30 -13.46
C VAL A 110 11.05 -16.33 -12.55
N GLN A 111 12.15 -16.90 -13.03
CA GLN A 111 12.92 -17.90 -12.27
C GLN A 111 13.93 -17.24 -11.31
N ALA A 112 14.51 -16.11 -11.70
CA ALA A 112 15.38 -15.33 -10.83
C ALA A 112 14.55 -14.73 -9.68
N ILE A 113 15.08 -14.82 -8.46
CA ILE A 113 14.43 -14.31 -7.25
C ILE A 113 15.25 -13.13 -6.75
N HIS A 114 14.58 -11.97 -6.68
CA HIS A 114 15.13 -10.74 -6.15
C HIS A 114 14.28 -10.27 -4.99
N ILE A 115 14.89 -9.99 -3.84
CA ILE A 115 14.17 -9.62 -2.63
C ILE A 115 14.50 -8.17 -2.26
N GLY A 116 13.49 -7.32 -2.31
CA GLY A 116 13.57 -5.96 -1.78
C GLY A 116 13.32 -5.95 -0.28
N VAL A 117 14.22 -5.35 0.50
CA VAL A 117 14.07 -5.21 1.96
C VAL A 117 13.82 -3.75 2.28
N ALA A 118 12.66 -3.43 2.84
CA ALA A 118 12.31 -2.06 3.21
C ALA A 118 13.05 -1.64 4.49
N VAL A 119 13.84 -0.58 4.42
CA VAL A 119 14.61 -0.02 5.53
C VAL A 119 14.20 1.43 5.76
N ALA A 120 13.79 1.73 6.98
CA ALA A 120 13.39 3.07 7.40
C ALA A 120 14.63 3.96 7.63
N LEU A 121 14.52 5.22 7.23
CA LEU A 121 15.47 6.30 7.50
C LEU A 121 14.72 7.43 8.21
N ASP A 122 15.45 8.32 8.87
CA ASP A 122 14.86 9.46 9.57
C ASP A 122 13.98 10.32 8.65
N ASP A 123 14.42 10.52 7.40
CA ASP A 123 13.72 11.35 6.41
C ASP A 123 13.00 10.54 5.32
N GLY A 124 12.89 9.21 5.44
CA GLY A 124 12.22 8.43 4.40
C GLY A 124 12.34 6.91 4.50
N LEU A 125 12.23 6.27 3.33
CA LEU A 125 12.27 4.82 3.17
C LEU A 125 13.14 4.50 1.96
N ILE A 126 14.06 3.54 2.13
CA ILE A 126 14.81 2.96 1.02
C ILE A 126 14.54 1.47 0.95
N VAL A 127 14.66 0.91 -0.26
CA VAL A 127 14.48 -0.52 -0.51
C VAL A 127 15.72 -1.05 -1.24
N PRO A 128 16.77 -1.48 -0.54
CA PRO A 128 17.84 -2.29 -1.13
C PRO A 128 17.30 -3.61 -1.69
N VAL A 129 17.94 -4.07 -2.76
CA VAL A 129 17.59 -5.33 -3.42
C VAL A 129 18.71 -6.34 -3.24
N VAL A 130 18.37 -7.49 -2.66
CA VAL A 130 19.21 -8.69 -2.68
C VAL A 130 18.97 -9.38 -4.02
N HIS A 131 20.02 -9.41 -4.84
CA HIS A 131 19.98 -10.05 -6.16
C HIS A 131 20.30 -11.54 -6.03
N ASP A 132 19.68 -12.35 -6.88
CA ASP A 132 19.91 -13.80 -6.99
C ASP A 132 19.92 -14.56 -5.66
N ALA A 133 18.84 -14.40 -4.88
CA ALA A 133 18.72 -14.93 -3.51
C ALA A 133 18.46 -16.46 -3.40
#